data_AF-A0A287A0W8-F1
#
_entry.id   AF-A0A287A0W8-F1
#
_cell.length_a   1.000
_cell.length_b   1.000
_cell.length_c   1.000
_cell.angle_alpha   90.00
_cell.angle_beta   90.00
_cell.angle_gamma   90.00
#
_symmetry.space_group_name_H-M   'P 1'
#
loop_
_entity.id
_entity.type
_entity.pdbx_description
1 polymer ?
#
loop_
_entity_poly.entity_id
_entity_poly.type
_entity_poly.pdbx_seq_one_letter_code
_entity_poly.pdbx_strand_id
1 'polypeptide(L)'
;MWHDVFISPSAINQAMQLVARQRARGEVLNCLRAFLSWEKNAPLDVGFMVSKLLLTIQLCPNTEFQSSEKFGEDLSDNTWEYISAIDLLCCHQRWVWTHDNIISKELWPVMDKWIKYRKGHANIAYTPDIIVASVLRLIGRLGQLGLKEGFPSAVKNISAVIGMFIQHAQDEDIPWGIQLAAVYALCDLSPSNPEEIAKILEAWRQETPRSVPAAVLGSLEEVRALCAPERS
;
A
#
# COMPACT_ATOMS: atom_id res chain seq x y z
N MET A 1 -16.97 8.64 -23.35
CA MET A 1 -16.36 7.49 -22.64
C MET A 1 -14.86 7.70 -22.43
N TRP A 2 -13.97 7.53 -23.43
CA TRP A 2 -12.51 7.71 -23.22
C TRP A 2 -12.12 9.15 -22.83
N HIS A 3 -12.76 10.14 -23.43
CA HIS A 3 -12.54 11.55 -23.10
C HIS A 3 -12.84 11.85 -21.62
N ASP A 4 -13.93 11.30 -21.09
CA ASP A 4 -14.34 11.50 -19.69
C ASP A 4 -13.38 10.82 -18.70
N VAL A 5 -12.87 9.63 -19.08
CA VAL A 5 -11.85 8.91 -18.30
C VAL A 5 -10.56 9.73 -18.18
N PHE A 6 -10.08 10.32 -19.28
CA PHE A 6 -8.82 11.06 -19.28
C PHE A 6 -8.92 12.50 -18.77
N ILE A 7 -10.12 13.08 -18.63
CA ILE A 7 -10.30 14.46 -18.15
C ILE A 7 -10.73 14.51 -16.68
N SER A 8 -11.12 13.37 -16.11
CA SER A 8 -11.44 13.27 -14.69
C SER A 8 -10.34 13.90 -13.82
N PRO A 9 -10.66 14.80 -12.86
CA PRO A 9 -9.66 15.45 -12.01
C PRO A 9 -9.07 14.51 -10.94
N SER A 10 -9.42 13.23 -10.98
CA SER A 10 -9.11 12.23 -9.96
C SER A 10 -7.61 11.90 -9.88
N ALA A 11 -7.16 11.46 -8.71
CA ALA A 11 -5.75 11.23 -8.44
C ALA A 11 -5.16 10.12 -9.33
N ILE A 12 -5.92 9.04 -9.56
CA ILE A 12 -5.48 7.95 -10.44
C ILE A 12 -5.34 8.42 -11.88
N ASN A 13 -6.25 9.28 -12.37
CA ASN A 13 -6.15 9.81 -13.73
C ASN A 13 -4.94 10.74 -13.88
N GLN A 14 -4.65 11.58 -12.88
CA GLN A 14 -3.44 12.41 -12.88
C GLN A 14 -2.17 11.55 -12.94
N ALA A 15 -2.11 10.45 -12.18
CA ALA A 15 -1.00 9.50 -12.22
C ALA A 15 -0.90 8.80 -13.59
N MET A 16 -2.02 8.35 -14.16
CA MET A 16 -2.07 7.72 -15.49
C MET A 16 -1.57 8.65 -16.58
N GLN A 17 -2.03 9.90 -16.59
CA GLN A 17 -1.57 10.90 -17.56
C GLN A 17 -0.08 11.17 -17.44
N LEU A 18 0.44 11.25 -16.21
CA LEU A 18 1.86 11.47 -15.98
C LEU A 18 2.70 10.31 -16.53
N VAL A 19 2.33 9.07 -16.23
CA VAL A 19 3.00 7.88 -16.76
C VAL A 19 2.89 7.80 -18.29
N ALA A 20 1.70 8.06 -18.84
CA ALA A 20 1.49 8.05 -20.29
C ALA A 20 2.36 9.10 -20.99
N ARG A 21 2.49 10.30 -20.41
CA ARG A 21 3.31 11.38 -20.96
C ARG A 21 4.79 11.04 -20.98
N GLN A 22 5.29 10.29 -19.99
CA GLN A 22 6.69 9.88 -19.91
C GLN A 22 7.00 8.64 -20.77
N ARG A 23 6.00 7.79 -21.04
CA ARG A 23 6.19 6.56 -21.84
C ARG A 23 5.89 6.73 -23.32
N ALA A 24 4.95 7.62 -23.69
CA ALA A 24 4.55 7.80 -25.08
C ALA A 24 5.72 8.32 -25.94
N ARG A 25 5.83 7.80 -27.17
CA ARG A 25 6.87 8.16 -28.15
C ARG A 25 6.25 8.33 -29.53
N GLY A 26 6.93 9.07 -30.41
CA GLY A 26 6.56 9.21 -31.82
C GLY A 26 5.14 9.75 -32.02
N GLU A 27 4.43 9.16 -32.97
CA GLU A 27 3.07 9.58 -33.35
C GLU A 27 2.07 9.47 -32.20
N VAL A 28 2.18 8.43 -31.35
CA VAL A 28 1.32 8.26 -30.18
C VAL A 28 1.45 9.44 -29.22
N LEU A 29 2.67 9.94 -29.00
CA LEU A 29 2.90 11.13 -28.17
C LEU A 29 2.24 12.37 -28.79
N ASN A 30 2.34 12.54 -30.11
CA ASN A 30 1.73 13.68 -30.80
C ASN A 30 0.19 13.64 -30.71
N CYS A 31 -0.42 12.47 -30.90
CA CYS A 31 -1.86 12.28 -30.75
C CYS A 31 -2.32 12.58 -29.32
N LEU A 32 -1.65 12.04 -28.31
CA LEU A 32 -2.00 12.28 -26.91
C LEU A 32 -1.81 13.74 -26.49
N ARG A 33 -0.76 14.40 -26.97
CA ARG A 33 -0.53 15.83 -26.72
C ARG A 33 -1.69 16.69 -27.25
N ALA A 34 -2.12 16.44 -28.47
CA ALA A 34 -3.24 17.14 -29.08
C ALA A 34 -4.57 16.83 -28.37
N PHE A 35 -4.85 15.55 -28.12
CA PHE A 35 -6.12 15.11 -27.52
C PHE A 35 -6.29 15.58 -26.07
N LEU A 36 -5.22 15.50 -25.26
CA LEU A 36 -5.24 15.85 -23.83
C LEU A 36 -4.76 17.28 -23.54
N SER A 37 -4.47 18.06 -24.58
CA SER A 37 -3.97 19.44 -24.45
C SER A 37 -2.73 19.58 -23.54
N TRP A 38 -1.82 18.59 -23.57
CA TRP A 38 -0.64 18.57 -22.68
C TRP A 38 0.33 19.73 -22.88
N GLU A 39 0.26 20.44 -24.02
CA GLU A 39 1.07 21.62 -24.30
C GLU A 39 0.83 22.77 -23.32
N LYS A 40 -0.36 22.81 -22.71
CA LYS A 40 -0.76 23.87 -21.76
C LYS A 40 -0.20 23.65 -20.35
N ASN A 41 0.37 22.46 -20.06
CA ASN A 41 0.78 22.07 -18.72
C ASN A 41 2.26 21.66 -18.68
N ALA A 42 3.01 22.20 -17.72
CA ALA A 42 4.39 21.78 -17.47
C ALA A 42 4.45 20.28 -17.13
N PRO A 43 5.53 19.55 -17.49
CA PRO A 43 5.72 18.19 -17.04
C PRO A 43 5.84 18.18 -15.51
N LEU A 44 4.98 17.43 -14.83
CA LEU A 44 5.09 17.19 -13.40
C LEU A 44 6.14 16.10 -13.17
N ASP A 45 6.94 16.26 -12.11
CA ASP A 45 7.85 15.21 -11.67
C ASP A 45 7.08 14.10 -10.94
N VAL A 46 7.46 12.84 -11.17
CA VAL A 46 6.79 11.69 -10.56
C VAL A 46 7.04 11.66 -9.05
N GLY A 47 8.27 11.93 -8.62
CA GLY A 47 8.60 12.00 -7.19
C GLY A 47 7.76 13.07 -6.49
N PHE A 48 7.69 14.27 -7.07
CA PHE A 48 6.84 15.34 -6.56
C PHE A 48 5.36 14.94 -6.45
N MET A 49 4.81 14.28 -7.48
CA MET A 49 3.42 13.83 -7.43
C MET A 49 3.20 12.78 -6.33
N VAL A 50 4.12 11.82 -6.17
CA VAL A 50 4.04 10.83 -5.08
C VAL A 50 4.08 11.52 -3.72
N SER A 51 5.01 12.45 -3.48
CA SER A 51 5.09 13.21 -2.23
C SER A 51 3.80 13.99 -1.94
N LYS A 52 3.19 14.60 -2.97
CA LYS A 52 1.90 15.31 -2.82
C LYS A 52 0.77 14.37 -2.41
N LEU A 53 0.68 13.20 -3.04
CA LEU A 53 -0.34 12.19 -2.71
C LEU A 53 -0.14 11.61 -1.31
N LEU A 54 1.10 11.32 -0.91
CA LEU A 54 1.44 10.87 0.43
C LEU A 54 1.06 11.91 1.49
N LEU A 55 1.38 13.19 1.25
CA LEU A 55 0.98 14.28 2.13
C LEU A 55 -0.56 14.37 2.23
N THR A 56 -1.28 14.15 1.14
CA THR A 56 -2.75 14.16 1.13
C THR A 56 -3.31 13.03 2.01
N ILE A 57 -2.72 11.83 1.94
CA ILE A 57 -3.07 10.72 2.85
C ILE A 57 -2.78 11.09 4.31
N GLN A 58 -1.62 11.69 4.59
CA GLN A 58 -1.20 12.03 5.96
C GLN A 58 -1.96 13.22 6.57
N LEU A 59 -2.48 14.13 5.74
CA LEU A 59 -3.37 15.21 6.19
C LEU A 59 -4.83 14.75 6.34
N CYS A 60 -5.12 13.53 5.89
CA CYS A 60 -6.37 12.77 5.96
C CYS A 60 -7.65 13.59 6.18
N PRO A 61 -8.48 13.82 5.13
CA PRO A 61 -9.77 14.49 5.32
C PRO A 61 -10.81 13.61 6.05
N ASN A 62 -10.62 12.29 6.06
CA ASN A 62 -11.52 11.31 6.68
C ASN A 62 -10.79 10.56 7.79
N THR A 63 -11.22 10.74 9.04
CA THR A 63 -10.52 10.20 10.22
C THR A 63 -10.95 8.79 10.61
N GLU A 64 -11.94 8.20 9.93
CA GLU A 64 -12.60 6.96 10.36
C GLU A 64 -12.41 5.81 9.37
N PHE A 65 -12.36 4.59 9.90
CA PHE A 65 -12.43 3.36 9.11
C PHE A 65 -13.83 3.18 8.52
N GLN A 66 -13.91 2.66 7.30
CA GLN A 66 -15.17 2.24 6.70
C GLN A 66 -15.45 0.79 7.04
N SER A 67 -16.68 0.50 7.43
CA SER A 67 -17.14 -0.87 7.66
C SER A 67 -17.41 -1.56 6.33
N SER A 68 -16.82 -2.72 6.12
CA SER A 68 -16.99 -3.58 4.96
C SER A 68 -17.39 -4.97 5.40
N GLU A 69 -18.48 -5.51 4.87
CA GLU A 69 -18.87 -6.92 5.13
C GLU A 69 -17.78 -7.90 4.67
N LYS A 70 -17.10 -7.58 3.57
CA LYS A 70 -16.06 -8.42 2.98
C LYS A 70 -14.71 -8.22 3.66
N PHE A 71 -14.34 -6.97 3.94
CA PHE A 71 -12.98 -6.62 4.34
C PHE A 71 -12.82 -6.26 5.83
N GLY A 72 -13.91 -6.09 6.59
CA GLY A 72 -13.88 -5.60 7.97
C GLY A 72 -13.74 -4.08 8.05
N GLU A 73 -12.95 -3.58 9.01
CA GLU A 73 -12.55 -2.16 9.05
C GLU A 73 -11.52 -1.90 7.94
N ASP A 74 -11.87 -1.07 6.95
CA ASP A 74 -11.04 -0.78 5.78
C ASP A 74 -10.95 0.73 5.49
N LEU A 75 -10.13 1.08 4.49
CA LEU A 75 -9.93 2.43 4.01
C LEU A 75 -11.10 2.90 3.14
N SER A 76 -11.31 4.23 3.10
CA SER A 76 -12.29 4.82 2.20
C SER A 76 -11.90 4.72 0.73
N ASP A 77 -12.88 4.73 -0.18
CA ASP A 77 -12.66 4.75 -1.63
C ASP A 77 -11.65 5.83 -2.07
N ASN A 78 -11.75 7.03 -1.49
CA ASN A 78 -10.83 8.13 -1.77
C ASN A 78 -9.39 7.78 -1.36
N THR A 79 -9.21 7.16 -0.20
CA THR A 79 -7.89 6.70 0.27
C THR A 79 -7.34 5.61 -0.65
N TRP A 80 -8.18 4.66 -1.07
CA TRP A 80 -7.83 3.63 -2.03
C TRP A 80 -7.42 4.19 -3.40
N GLU A 81 -8.07 5.28 -3.83
CA GLU A 81 -7.67 5.99 -5.06
C GLU A 81 -6.26 6.57 -4.94
N TYR A 82 -5.93 7.24 -3.84
CA TYR A 82 -4.58 7.77 -3.61
C TYR A 82 -3.53 6.66 -3.56
N ILE A 83 -3.83 5.55 -2.87
CA ILE A 83 -2.94 4.37 -2.82
C ILE A 83 -2.71 3.81 -4.23
N SER A 84 -3.76 3.68 -5.04
CA SER A 84 -3.66 3.17 -6.41
C SER A 84 -2.86 4.11 -7.31
N ALA A 85 -3.01 5.43 -7.13
CA ALA A 85 -2.26 6.43 -7.86
C ALA A 85 -0.76 6.37 -7.51
N ILE A 86 -0.41 6.25 -6.22
CA ILE A 86 0.98 6.10 -5.78
C ILE A 86 1.58 4.79 -6.30
N ASP A 87 0.84 3.67 -6.19
CA ASP A 87 1.27 2.36 -6.69
C ASP A 87 1.63 2.42 -8.19
N LEU A 88 0.79 3.04 -9.01
CA LEU A 88 1.04 3.23 -10.43
C LEU A 88 2.32 4.03 -10.71
N LEU A 89 2.53 5.13 -9.97
CA LEU A 89 3.71 5.99 -10.10
C LEU A 89 4.99 5.28 -9.66
N CYS A 90 4.95 4.54 -8.55
CA CYS A 90 6.06 3.74 -8.07
C CYS A 90 6.40 2.60 -9.04
N CYS A 91 5.40 1.92 -9.61
CA CYS A 91 5.59 0.94 -10.68
C CYS A 91 6.31 1.55 -11.90
N HIS A 92 6.07 2.83 -12.20
CA HIS A 92 6.82 3.52 -13.25
C HIS A 92 8.30 3.76 -12.87
N GLN A 93 8.57 4.11 -11.61
CA GLN A 93 9.92 4.37 -11.10
C GLN A 93 10.75 3.12 -10.76
N ARG A 94 10.09 1.96 -10.71
CA ARG A 94 10.69 0.64 -10.43
C ARG A 94 11.07 0.43 -8.97
N TRP A 95 11.45 -0.80 -8.63
CA TRP A 95 11.63 -1.25 -7.26
C TRP A 95 12.68 -0.44 -6.48
N VAL A 96 13.91 -0.30 -6.99
CA VAL A 96 15.01 0.33 -6.25
C VAL A 96 14.64 1.74 -5.82
N TRP A 97 14.10 2.55 -6.74
CA TRP A 97 13.65 3.90 -6.42
C TRP A 97 12.52 3.89 -5.40
N THR A 98 11.53 3.00 -5.58
CA THR A 98 10.36 2.88 -4.70
C THR A 98 10.76 2.49 -3.28
N HIS A 99 11.63 1.49 -3.14
CA HIS A 99 12.15 1.03 -1.88
C HIS A 99 12.93 2.14 -1.16
N ASP A 100 13.87 2.77 -1.86
CA ASP A 100 14.83 3.69 -1.24
C ASP A 100 14.21 5.06 -0.94
N ASN A 101 13.25 5.52 -1.73
CA ASN A 101 12.68 6.86 -1.59
C ASN A 101 11.29 6.87 -0.98
N ILE A 102 10.48 5.83 -1.17
CA ILE A 102 9.10 5.82 -0.67
C ILE A 102 8.99 4.94 0.56
N ILE A 103 9.29 3.64 0.45
CA ILE A 103 9.15 2.72 1.58
C ILE A 103 10.07 3.14 2.74
N SER A 104 11.35 3.35 2.45
CA SER A 104 12.37 3.60 3.48
C SER A 104 12.32 5.00 4.08
N LYS A 105 12.05 6.04 3.26
CA LYS A 105 12.16 7.44 3.68
C LYS A 105 10.83 8.12 4.00
N GLU A 106 9.71 7.58 3.53
CA GLU A 106 8.40 8.22 3.72
C GLU A 106 7.45 7.33 4.54
N LEU A 107 7.32 6.04 4.18
CA LEU A 107 6.35 5.13 4.80
C LEU A 107 6.80 4.62 6.17
N TRP A 108 8.01 4.06 6.27
CA TRP A 108 8.52 3.55 7.55
C TRP A 108 8.64 4.63 8.64
N PRO A 109 9.06 5.87 8.35
CA PRO A 109 9.06 6.93 9.37
C PRO A 109 7.67 7.24 9.96
N VAL A 110 6.58 7.07 9.20
CA VAL A 110 5.22 7.21 9.74
C VAL A 110 4.92 6.11 10.77
N MET A 111 5.28 4.86 10.45
CA MET A 111 5.13 3.73 11.36
C MET A 111 5.97 3.92 12.64
N ASP A 112 7.24 4.29 12.50
CA ASP A 112 8.15 4.55 13.62
C ASP A 112 7.62 5.67 14.54
N LYS A 113 7.15 6.78 13.95
CA LYS A 113 6.52 7.88 14.69
C LYS A 113 5.29 7.40 15.48
N TRP A 114 4.40 6.63 14.86
CA TRP A 114 3.20 6.12 15.53
C TRP A 114 3.54 5.15 16.67
N ILE A 115 4.50 4.25 16.49
CA ILE A 115 4.97 3.34 17.56
C ILE A 115 5.57 4.14 18.73
N LYS A 116 6.42 5.13 18.45
CA LYS A 116 7.03 5.99 19.49
C LYS A 116 5.98 6.74 20.30
N TYR A 117 4.95 7.26 19.63
CA TYR A 117 3.81 7.89 20.29
C TYR A 117 3.12 6.92 21.27
N ARG A 118 2.78 5.71 20.81
CA ARG A 118 2.13 4.69 21.65
C ARG A 118 2.98 4.28 22.86
N LYS A 119 4.31 4.24 22.70
CA LYS A 119 5.26 3.96 23.79
C LYS A 119 5.50 5.15 24.74
N GLY A 120 4.75 6.24 24.60
CA GLY A 120 4.83 7.40 25.49
C GLY A 120 6.08 8.26 25.31
N HIS A 121 6.74 8.21 24.15
CA HIS A 121 7.90 9.07 23.90
C HIS A 121 7.46 10.55 23.86
N ALA A 122 8.21 11.42 24.55
CA ALA A 122 7.90 12.85 24.61
C ALA A 122 8.04 13.53 23.24
N ASN A 123 7.25 14.59 23.02
CA ASN A 123 7.27 15.44 21.82
C ASN A 123 6.97 14.74 20.49
N ILE A 124 6.32 13.57 20.53
CA ILE A 124 5.84 12.89 19.33
C ILE A 124 4.41 13.33 19.05
N ALA A 125 4.15 13.84 17.84
CA ALA A 125 2.80 14.17 17.42
C ALA A 125 1.97 12.89 17.17
N TYR A 126 0.71 12.91 17.60
CA TYR A 126 -0.24 11.82 17.32
C TYR A 126 -0.36 11.59 15.81
N THR A 127 -0.46 10.31 15.43
CA THR A 127 -0.73 9.90 14.05
C THR A 127 -2.02 9.08 14.07
N PRO A 128 -3.10 9.56 13.41
CA PRO A 128 -4.34 8.82 13.28
C PRO A 128 -4.17 7.39 12.78
N ASP A 129 -4.92 6.46 13.35
CA ASP A 129 -4.83 5.03 13.03
C ASP A 129 -5.13 4.71 11.57
N ILE A 130 -6.03 5.47 10.94
CA ILE A 130 -6.36 5.34 9.52
C ILE A 130 -5.15 5.63 8.61
N ILE A 131 -4.26 6.55 9.02
CA ILE A 131 -3.03 6.87 8.27
C ILE A 131 -2.06 5.69 8.36
N VAL A 132 -1.92 5.09 9.54
CA VAL A 132 -1.08 3.92 9.77
C VAL A 132 -1.57 2.73 8.94
N ALA A 133 -2.88 2.48 8.94
CA ALA A 133 -3.50 1.47 8.09
C ALA A 133 -3.25 1.73 6.60
N SER A 134 -3.39 2.99 6.15
CA SER A 134 -3.09 3.38 4.77
C SER A 134 -1.64 3.11 4.38
N VAL A 135 -0.70 3.41 5.28
CA VAL A 135 0.73 3.13 5.09
C VAL A 135 1.00 1.64 5.00
N LEU A 136 0.44 0.82 5.88
CA LEU A 136 0.59 -0.64 5.84
C LEU A 136 0.05 -1.24 4.53
N ARG A 137 -1.16 -0.85 4.12
CA ARG A 137 -1.74 -1.31 2.84
C ARG A 137 -0.87 -0.88 1.66
N LEU A 138 -0.34 0.33 1.68
CA LEU A 138 0.56 0.81 0.62
C LEU A 138 1.88 0.02 0.59
N ILE A 139 2.52 -0.25 1.74
CA ILE A 139 3.74 -1.08 1.81
C ILE A 139 3.48 -2.47 1.20
N GLY A 140 2.35 -3.11 1.54
CA GLY A 140 1.97 -4.41 0.97
C GLY A 140 1.94 -4.38 -0.56
N ARG A 141 1.24 -3.40 -1.14
CA ARG A 141 1.15 -3.23 -2.60
C ARG A 141 2.50 -2.95 -3.24
N LEU A 142 3.28 -2.02 -2.69
CA LEU A 142 4.58 -1.66 -3.24
C LEU A 142 5.58 -2.82 -3.13
N GLY A 143 5.49 -3.67 -2.09
CA GLY A 143 6.32 -4.86 -1.97
C GLY A 143 6.04 -5.89 -3.07
N GLN A 144 4.82 -5.98 -3.61
CA GLN A 144 4.54 -6.82 -4.78
C GLN A 144 5.35 -6.40 -6.02
N LEU A 145 5.67 -5.10 -6.16
CA LEU A 145 6.57 -4.64 -7.21
C LEU A 145 7.97 -5.25 -7.04
N GLY A 146 8.48 -5.30 -5.81
CA GLY A 146 9.77 -5.93 -5.50
C GLY A 146 9.78 -7.42 -5.85
N LEU A 147 8.70 -8.14 -5.57
CA LEU A 147 8.55 -9.54 -5.97
C LEU A 147 8.60 -9.69 -7.50
N LYS A 148 7.80 -8.89 -8.21
CA LYS A 148 7.72 -8.91 -9.69
C LYS A 148 9.04 -8.55 -10.36
N GLU A 149 9.83 -7.69 -9.74
CA GLU A 149 11.13 -7.25 -10.26
C GLU A 149 12.33 -8.12 -9.78
N GLY A 150 12.09 -9.20 -9.04
CA GLY A 150 13.13 -10.17 -8.67
C GLY A 150 13.89 -9.84 -7.37
N PHE A 151 13.25 -9.16 -6.41
CA PHE A 151 13.82 -8.80 -5.11
C PHE A 151 13.15 -9.51 -3.91
N PRO A 152 12.94 -10.85 -3.93
CA PRO A 152 12.20 -11.55 -2.87
C PRO A 152 12.85 -11.44 -1.50
N SER A 153 14.19 -11.38 -1.41
CA SER A 153 14.89 -11.23 -0.12
C SER A 153 14.62 -9.88 0.54
N ALA A 154 14.53 -8.81 -0.24
CA ALA A 154 14.21 -7.48 0.31
C ALA A 154 12.74 -7.44 0.78
N VAL A 155 11.84 -8.04 0.00
CA VAL A 155 10.42 -8.14 0.36
C VAL A 155 10.23 -9.02 1.60
N LYS A 156 11.01 -10.11 1.74
CA LYS A 156 11.01 -10.96 2.94
C LYS A 156 11.42 -10.19 4.20
N ASN A 157 12.36 -9.26 4.10
CA ASN A 157 12.74 -8.41 5.23
C ASN A 157 11.58 -7.48 5.63
N ILE A 158 10.89 -6.89 4.65
CA ILE A 158 9.70 -6.06 4.89
C ILE A 158 8.60 -6.89 5.56
N SER A 159 8.28 -8.06 5.02
CA SER A 159 7.25 -8.93 5.58
C SER A 159 7.61 -9.42 6.98
N ALA A 160 8.89 -9.65 7.29
CA ALA A 160 9.33 -10.02 8.64
C ALA A 160 9.06 -8.91 9.67
N VAL A 161 9.28 -7.64 9.29
CA VAL A 161 8.97 -6.49 10.18
C VAL A 161 7.47 -6.39 10.45
N ILE A 162 6.63 -6.52 9.41
CA ILE A 162 5.17 -6.49 9.57
C ILE A 162 4.69 -7.73 10.35
N GLY A 163 5.32 -8.88 10.13
CA GLY A 163 5.07 -10.13 10.84
C GLY A 163 5.31 -10.02 12.34
N MET A 164 6.45 -9.45 12.73
CA MET A 164 6.75 -9.17 14.13
C MET A 164 5.74 -8.20 14.74
N PHE A 165 5.33 -7.18 13.99
CA PHE A 165 4.31 -6.24 14.43
C PHE A 165 2.96 -6.93 14.75
N ILE A 166 2.48 -7.81 13.87
CA ILE A 166 1.18 -8.47 14.08
C ILE A 166 1.22 -9.51 15.21
N GLN A 167 2.35 -10.17 15.43
CA GLN A 167 2.53 -11.13 16.53
C GLN A 167 2.39 -10.49 17.92
N HIS A 168 2.68 -9.19 18.05
CA HIS A 168 2.52 -8.46 19.31
C HIS A 168 1.23 -7.62 19.35
N ALA A 169 0.35 -7.76 18.36
CA ALA A 169 -0.77 -6.83 18.20
C ALA A 169 -1.79 -6.92 19.34
N GLN A 170 -2.01 -8.12 19.88
CA GLN A 170 -2.96 -8.32 20.98
C GLN A 170 -2.39 -7.80 22.31
N ASP A 171 -1.11 -8.08 22.59
CA ASP A 171 -0.42 -7.63 23.81
C ASP A 171 -0.27 -6.11 23.86
N GLU A 172 -0.06 -5.48 22.71
CA GLU A 172 0.15 -4.04 22.57
C GLU A 172 -1.16 -3.25 22.33
N ASP A 173 -2.33 -3.90 22.43
CA ASP A 173 -3.67 -3.33 22.22
C ASP A 173 -3.80 -2.55 20.89
N ILE A 174 -3.34 -3.16 19.80
CA ILE A 174 -3.33 -2.52 18.48
C ILE A 174 -4.78 -2.45 17.93
N PRO A 175 -5.22 -1.27 17.43
CA PRO A 175 -6.53 -1.10 16.82
C PRO A 175 -6.81 -2.09 15.71
N TRP A 176 -8.04 -2.61 15.68
CA TRP A 176 -8.42 -3.69 14.78
C TRP A 176 -8.22 -3.36 13.29
N GLY A 177 -8.64 -2.19 12.82
CA GLY A 177 -8.38 -1.75 11.45
C GLY A 177 -6.90 -1.71 11.07
N ILE A 178 -6.00 -1.42 12.03
CA ILE A 178 -4.55 -1.51 11.80
C ILE A 178 -4.09 -2.96 11.72
N GLN A 179 -4.59 -3.84 12.59
CA GLN A 179 -4.29 -5.27 12.52
C GLN A 179 -4.71 -5.85 11.17
N LEU A 180 -5.94 -5.56 10.72
CA LEU A 180 -6.43 -5.98 9.41
C LEU A 180 -5.55 -5.43 8.28
N ALA A 181 -5.13 -4.16 8.36
CA ALA A 181 -4.26 -3.58 7.35
C ALA A 181 -2.88 -4.27 7.27
N ALA A 182 -2.29 -4.61 8.42
CA ALA A 182 -1.05 -5.38 8.49
C ALA A 182 -1.23 -6.80 7.93
N VAL A 183 -2.34 -7.46 8.26
CA VAL A 183 -2.67 -8.80 7.75
C VAL A 183 -2.80 -8.80 6.24
N TYR A 184 -3.58 -7.87 5.66
CA TYR A 184 -3.68 -7.79 4.21
C TYR A 184 -2.34 -7.45 3.55
N ALA A 185 -1.52 -6.59 4.18
CA ALA A 185 -0.17 -6.34 3.69
C ALA A 185 0.69 -7.61 3.72
N LEU A 186 0.62 -8.43 4.77
CA LEU A 186 1.32 -9.72 4.80
C LEU A 186 0.82 -10.70 3.73
N CYS A 187 -0.49 -10.75 3.47
CA CYS A 187 -1.03 -11.53 2.36
C CYS A 187 -0.43 -11.07 1.02
N ASP A 188 -0.37 -9.76 0.78
CA ASP A 188 0.23 -9.17 -0.43
C ASP A 188 1.74 -9.53 -0.57
N LEU A 189 2.45 -9.67 0.55
CA LEU A 189 3.88 -9.97 0.61
C LEU A 189 4.19 -11.47 0.73
N SER A 190 3.15 -12.31 0.85
CA SER A 190 3.25 -13.75 1.10
C SER A 190 4.17 -14.52 0.16
N PRO A 191 4.28 -14.22 -1.15
CA PRO A 191 5.17 -14.96 -2.03
C PRO A 191 6.66 -14.83 -1.67
N SER A 192 7.04 -13.88 -0.82
CA SER A 192 8.42 -13.75 -0.33
C SER A 192 8.83 -14.84 0.67
N ASN A 193 7.86 -15.36 1.45
CA ASN A 193 8.07 -16.36 2.49
C ASN A 193 6.73 -16.99 2.94
N PRO A 194 6.07 -17.78 2.08
CA PRO A 194 4.68 -18.17 2.29
C PRO A 194 4.48 -19.03 3.55
N GLU A 195 5.41 -19.92 3.87
CA GLU A 195 5.31 -20.79 5.06
C GLU A 195 5.31 -20.00 6.37
N GLU A 196 6.24 -19.05 6.51
CA GLU A 196 6.35 -18.24 7.74
C GLU A 196 5.16 -17.30 7.87
N ILE A 197 4.75 -16.69 6.75
CA ILE A 197 3.61 -15.77 6.74
C ILE A 197 2.31 -16.51 7.07
N ALA A 198 2.11 -17.72 6.53
CA ALA A 198 0.98 -18.57 6.91
C ALA A 198 0.95 -18.84 8.41
N LYS A 199 2.08 -19.22 9.02
CA LYS A 199 2.17 -19.47 10.46
C LYS A 199 1.82 -18.24 11.29
N ILE A 200 2.36 -17.07 10.92
CA ILE A 200 2.09 -15.80 11.61
C ILE A 200 0.59 -15.46 11.54
N LEU A 201 0.00 -15.56 10.36
CA LEU A 201 -1.41 -15.25 10.15
C LEU A 201 -2.34 -16.23 10.88
N GLU A 202 -1.99 -17.53 10.92
CA GLU A 202 -2.73 -18.51 11.73
C GLU A 202 -2.65 -18.21 13.22
N ALA A 203 -1.47 -17.91 13.75
CA ALA A 203 -1.29 -17.58 15.16
C ALA A 203 -2.15 -16.38 15.54
N TRP A 204 -2.04 -15.28 14.77
CA TRP A 204 -2.88 -14.10 14.96
C TRP A 204 -4.38 -14.41 14.91
N ARG A 205 -4.82 -15.26 13.97
CA ARG A 205 -6.22 -15.67 13.82
C ARG A 205 -6.75 -16.42 15.05
N GLN A 206 -5.91 -17.23 15.69
CA GLN A 206 -6.32 -18.02 16.88
C GLN A 206 -6.34 -17.17 18.16
N GLU A 207 -5.55 -16.09 18.21
CA GLU A 207 -5.45 -15.22 19.38
C GLU A 207 -6.52 -14.13 19.41
N THR A 208 -7.03 -13.70 18.26
CA THR A 208 -8.02 -12.61 18.22
C THR A 208 -9.41 -13.07 18.68
N PRO A 209 -10.06 -12.33 19.61
CA PRO A 209 -11.44 -12.62 20.02
C PRO A 209 -12.47 -12.11 18.99
N ARG A 210 -12.04 -11.38 17.96
CA ARG A 210 -12.91 -10.78 16.94
C ARG A 210 -13.15 -11.76 15.78
N SER A 211 -14.33 -11.66 15.16
CA SER A 211 -14.61 -12.39 13.93
C SER A 211 -13.70 -11.90 12.80
N VAL A 212 -13.01 -12.83 12.15
CA VAL A 212 -12.11 -12.53 11.05
C VAL A 212 -12.89 -12.34 9.73
N PRO A 213 -12.63 -11.27 8.95
CA PRO A 213 -13.35 -11.02 7.70
C PRO A 213 -13.16 -12.13 6.66
N ALA A 214 -14.17 -12.34 5.82
CA ALA A 214 -14.14 -13.37 4.78
C ALA A 214 -12.98 -13.19 3.79
N ALA A 215 -12.61 -11.94 3.46
CA ALA A 215 -11.47 -11.68 2.59
C ALA A 215 -10.14 -12.15 3.20
N VAL A 216 -9.94 -11.98 4.51
CA VAL A 216 -8.74 -12.47 5.21
C VAL A 216 -8.68 -13.99 5.15
N LEU A 217 -9.80 -14.67 5.40
CA LEU A 217 -9.86 -16.14 5.30
C LEU A 217 -9.54 -16.62 3.89
N GLY A 218 -10.09 -15.97 2.86
CA GLY A 218 -9.77 -16.29 1.47
C GLY A 218 -8.29 -16.11 1.15
N SER A 219 -7.71 -14.97 1.52
CA SER A 219 -6.27 -14.73 1.33
C SER A 219 -5.40 -15.74 2.08
N LEU A 220 -5.80 -16.15 3.28
CA LEU A 220 -5.05 -17.13 4.06
C LEU A 220 -5.00 -18.51 3.38
N GLU A 221 -6.10 -18.93 2.75
CA GLU A 221 -6.11 -20.14 1.92
C GLU A 221 -5.22 -19.99 0.67
N GLU A 222 -5.19 -18.82 0.05
CA GLU A 222 -4.26 -18.53 -1.05
C GLU A 222 -2.80 -18.63 -0.60
N VAL A 223 -2.44 -18.07 0.56
CA VAL A 223 -1.09 -18.17 1.14
C VAL A 223 -0.72 -19.62 1.43
N ARG A 224 -1.64 -20.41 1.99
CA ARG A 224 -1.42 -21.85 2.23
C ARG A 224 -1.22 -22.63 0.94
N ALA A 225 -1.95 -22.27 -0.13
CA ALA A 225 -1.78 -22.90 -1.44
C ALA A 225 -0.37 -22.66 -2.01
N LEU A 226 0.23 -21.49 -1.76
CA LEU A 226 1.63 -21.22 -2.14
C LEU A 226 2.66 -22.08 -1.41
N CYS A 227 2.28 -22.67 -0.26
CA CYS A 227 3.15 -23.57 0.50
C CYS A 227 3.13 -25.01 -0.04
N ALA A 228 2.21 -25.35 -0.94
CA ALA A 228 2.15 -26.68 -1.52
C ALA A 228 3.32 -26.89 -2.51
N PRO A 229 4.00 -28.04 -2.49
CA PRO A 229 5.06 -28.32 -3.46
C PRO A 229 4.49 -28.29 -4.88
N GLU A 230 5.23 -27.67 -5.82
CA GLU A 230 4.92 -27.74 -7.24
C GLU A 230 4.78 -29.22 -7.63
N ARG A 231 3.58 -29.64 -8.03
CA ARG A 231 3.39 -30.94 -8.67
C ARG A 231 4.06 -30.84 -10.04
N SER A 232 5.28 -31.39 -10.12
CA SER A 232 6.03 -31.60 -11.35
C SER A 232 5.43 -32.71 -12.21
#